data_AF-A0A1G6KYJ1-F1
#
_entry.id   AF-A0A1G6KYJ1-F1
#
_cell.length_a   1.000
_cell.length_b   1.000
_cell.length_c   1.000
_cell.angle_alpha   90.00
_cell.angle_beta   90.00
_cell.angle_gamma   90.00
#
_symmetry.space_group_name_H-M   'P 1'
#
loop_
_entity.id
_entity.type
_entity.pdbx_description
1 polymer ?
#
loop_
_entity_poly.entity_id
_entity_poly.type
_entity_poly.pdbx_seq_one_letter_code
_entity_poly.pdbx_strand_id
1 'polypeptide(L)'
;MDQSNKLFSIIWRPLLACCLLFASCQKEDLQPETIIDPVEGRVLAADTLRSGSLLGMQIGENHEAVYEKIRQIGIEKNIDILWVTNPQFSGIEVLKGKLGYYSDLRLSSQWVPSDYILFQIENDRIKAIYNPEGRQLPKWPAGRQYRYTINVGDPASQVYNKMLELQSMKKYKDYFTAISAFAKLISKPYDSRMSASSEWYLNYRQPDQKNITRNTLLFKEGVLKEIRTLVQAAP
;
A
#
# COMPACT_ATOMS: atom_id res chain seq x y z
N MET A 1 79.89 -12.64 -36.82
CA MET A 1 79.51 -11.66 -37.87
C MET A 1 78.08 -11.27 -37.54
N ASP A 2 77.84 -10.25 -36.69
CA ASP A 2 77.99 -8.80 -36.97
C ASP A 2 76.87 -8.35 -37.94
N GLN A 3 75.93 -7.43 -37.71
CA GLN A 3 75.76 -6.23 -36.86
C GLN A 3 74.24 -6.07 -36.54
N SER A 4 73.76 -5.68 -35.37
CA SER A 4 73.83 -4.37 -34.69
C SER A 4 73.16 -3.20 -35.44
N ASN A 5 72.22 -2.54 -34.73
CA ASN A 5 71.98 -1.08 -34.71
C ASN A 5 71.16 -0.48 -35.90
N LYS A 6 70.21 0.47 -35.77
CA LYS A 6 69.85 1.49 -34.75
C LYS A 6 68.54 2.19 -35.24
N LEU A 7 67.54 2.45 -34.38
CA LEU A 7 67.16 3.75 -33.76
C LEU A 7 66.22 4.70 -34.56
N PHE A 8 65.48 5.50 -33.76
CA PHE A 8 64.72 6.74 -34.04
C PHE A 8 63.31 6.58 -34.65
N SER A 9 62.19 6.63 -33.93
CA SER A 9 61.59 7.61 -32.99
C SER A 9 60.70 8.67 -33.67
N ILE A 10 59.58 8.99 -32.99
CA ILE A 10 58.76 10.21 -33.12
C ILE A 10 57.86 10.14 -34.38
N ILE A 11 56.53 10.11 -34.28
CA ILE A 11 55.68 11.29 -34.06
C ILE A 11 54.37 10.91 -33.34
N TRP A 12 54.06 11.78 -32.37
CA TRP A 12 52.82 11.97 -31.61
C TRP A 12 51.49 12.01 -32.42
N ARG A 13 50.42 11.49 -31.78
CA ARG A 13 49.00 11.96 -31.70
C ARG A 13 48.56 13.11 -32.64
N PRO A 14 47.32 13.12 -33.21
CA PRO A 14 46.07 12.83 -32.46
C PRO A 14 44.89 12.24 -33.28
N LEU A 15 44.19 11.24 -32.76
CA LEU A 15 42.84 10.89 -33.24
C LEU A 15 42.02 10.28 -32.11
N LEU A 16 41.88 11.04 -31.03
CA LEU A 16 41.10 10.69 -29.85
C LEU A 16 40.22 11.89 -29.47
N ALA A 17 39.35 12.29 -30.39
CA ALA A 17 38.44 13.43 -30.20
C ALA A 17 37.18 13.29 -31.07
N CYS A 18 36.31 12.31 -30.79
CA CYS A 18 34.94 12.34 -31.35
C CYS A 18 33.86 11.51 -30.65
N CYS A 19 34.10 10.88 -29.49
CA CYS A 19 33.07 10.08 -28.80
C CYS A 19 32.85 10.50 -27.34
N LEU A 20 32.74 11.82 -27.09
CA LEU A 20 32.34 12.38 -25.79
C LEU A 20 31.05 13.20 -25.90
N LEU A 21 30.12 12.78 -26.75
CA LEU A 21 28.84 13.44 -26.87
C LEU A 21 27.74 12.56 -26.27
N PHE A 22 27.15 13.10 -25.19
CA PHE A 22 25.83 12.79 -24.66
C PHE A 22 25.69 11.63 -23.65
N ALA A 23 26.53 11.61 -22.61
CA ALA A 23 26.08 11.14 -21.30
C ALA A 23 25.65 12.35 -20.44
N SER A 24 24.72 13.16 -20.96
CA SER A 24 24.04 14.17 -20.14
C SER A 24 23.06 13.41 -19.25
N CYS A 25 23.51 13.10 -18.04
CA CYS A 25 22.64 12.64 -16.97
C CYS A 25 21.77 13.83 -16.59
N GLN A 26 20.63 14.02 -17.27
CA GLN A 26 19.62 14.99 -16.86
C GLN A 26 19.14 14.56 -15.48
N LYS A 27 19.58 15.33 -14.48
CA LYS A 27 19.09 15.23 -13.12
C LYS A 27 17.66 15.77 -13.20
N GLU A 28 16.67 14.89 -13.20
CA GLU A 28 15.27 15.30 -13.07
C GLU A 28 15.16 16.12 -11.79
N ASP A 29 14.87 17.41 -11.98
CA ASP A 29 14.62 18.34 -10.90
C ASP A 29 13.22 18.02 -10.38
N LEU A 30 13.15 17.06 -9.46
CA LEU A 30 11.93 16.70 -8.75
C LEU A 30 11.53 17.91 -7.91
N GLN A 31 10.76 18.82 -8.51
CA GLN A 31 10.14 19.89 -7.76
C GLN A 31 9.31 19.27 -6.65
N PRO A 32 9.44 19.76 -5.40
CA PRO A 32 8.64 19.25 -4.30
C PRO A 32 7.17 19.42 -4.67
N GLU A 33 6.43 18.30 -4.73
CA GLU A 33 4.99 18.34 -4.96
C GLU A 33 4.39 19.28 -3.91
N THR A 34 3.64 20.28 -4.37
CA THR A 34 2.92 21.17 -3.45
C THR A 34 1.88 20.32 -2.74
N ILE A 35 2.07 20.08 -1.45
CA ILE A 35 1.09 19.42 -0.61
C ILE A 35 -0.07 20.40 -0.44
N ILE A 36 -1.07 20.29 -1.30
CA ILE A 36 -2.33 21.01 -1.14
C ILE A 36 -3.11 20.25 -0.09
N ASP A 37 -3.37 20.89 1.05
CA ASP A 37 -4.25 20.32 2.07
C ASP A 37 -5.59 19.94 1.41
N PRO A 38 -6.05 18.68 1.55
CA PRO A 38 -7.28 18.26 0.90
C PRO A 38 -8.43 19.12 1.42
N VAL A 39 -9.13 19.79 0.51
CA VAL A 39 -10.33 20.55 0.84
C VAL A 39 -11.34 19.59 1.45
N GLU A 40 -11.67 19.78 2.74
CA GLU A 40 -12.65 18.93 3.40
C GLU A 40 -14.03 19.17 2.79
N GLY A 41 -14.67 18.09 2.35
CA GLY A 41 -16.02 18.14 1.79
C GLY A 41 -17.04 18.59 2.84
N ARG A 42 -17.85 19.61 2.52
CA ARG A 42 -18.95 20.06 3.38
C ARG A 42 -19.93 18.92 3.65
N VAL A 43 -20.22 18.64 4.92
CA VAL A 43 -21.24 17.66 5.31
C VAL A 43 -22.62 18.16 4.90
N LEU A 44 -23.35 17.33 4.15
CA LEU A 44 -24.70 17.61 3.65
C LEU A 44 -25.77 16.89 4.47
N ALA A 45 -25.49 15.66 4.91
CA ALA A 45 -26.38 14.85 5.73
C ALA A 45 -25.60 13.86 6.58
N ALA A 46 -26.17 13.49 7.73
CA ALA A 46 -25.69 12.42 8.59
C ALA A 46 -26.88 11.66 9.18
N ASP A 47 -26.75 10.33 9.28
CA ASP A 47 -27.78 9.46 9.88
C ASP A 47 -27.12 8.29 10.62
N THR A 48 -27.83 7.70 11.57
CA THR A 48 -27.36 6.56 12.37
C THR A 48 -28.46 5.51 12.51
N LEU A 49 -28.18 4.31 11.99
CA LEU A 49 -29.07 3.17 12.05
C LEU A 49 -28.65 2.20 13.16
N ARG A 50 -29.56 1.86 14.08
CA ARG A 50 -29.36 0.88 15.17
C ARG A 50 -30.32 -0.31 15.14
N SER A 51 -31.22 -0.34 14.16
CA SER A 51 -32.15 -1.45 13.89
C SER A 51 -32.51 -1.45 12.40
N GLY A 52 -33.01 -2.58 11.87
CA GLY A 52 -33.30 -2.71 10.44
C GLY A 52 -32.05 -2.96 9.59
N SER A 53 -32.08 -2.53 8.31
CA SER A 53 -30.98 -2.75 7.36
C SER A 53 -30.67 -1.53 6.51
N LEU A 54 -29.43 -1.46 6.02
CA LEU A 54 -28.98 -0.49 5.02
C LEU A 54 -28.22 -1.25 3.94
N LEU A 55 -28.59 -1.05 2.67
CA LEU A 55 -27.98 -1.73 1.51
C LEU A 55 -27.96 -3.27 1.68
N GLY A 56 -28.97 -3.84 2.34
CA GLY A 56 -29.04 -5.27 2.61
C GLY A 56 -28.14 -5.76 3.75
N MET A 57 -27.34 -4.90 4.38
CA MET A 57 -26.64 -5.20 5.64
C MET A 57 -27.61 -5.00 6.81
N GLN A 58 -27.87 -6.04 7.58
CA GLN A 58 -28.83 -6.05 8.67
C GLN A 58 -28.13 -5.91 10.03
N ILE A 59 -28.66 -5.07 10.92
CA ILE A 59 -28.16 -4.99 12.29
C ILE A 59 -28.33 -6.36 12.97
N GLY A 60 -27.25 -6.85 13.58
CA GLY A 60 -27.15 -8.18 14.17
C GLY A 60 -26.37 -9.21 13.33
N GLU A 61 -26.07 -8.91 12.07
CA GLU A 61 -25.24 -9.80 11.23
C GLU A 61 -23.78 -9.82 11.69
N ASN A 62 -23.10 -10.95 11.50
CA ASN A 62 -21.67 -11.08 11.78
C ASN A 62 -20.81 -10.45 10.66
N HIS A 63 -19.51 -10.29 10.91
CA HIS A 63 -18.57 -9.71 9.96
C HIS A 63 -18.56 -10.38 8.58
N GLU A 64 -18.60 -11.71 8.51
CA GLU A 64 -18.53 -12.45 7.25
C GLU A 64 -19.79 -12.24 6.39
N ALA A 65 -20.97 -12.30 7.02
CA ALA A 65 -22.24 -12.03 6.35
C ALA A 65 -22.29 -10.58 5.82
N VAL A 66 -21.88 -9.62 6.65
CA VAL A 66 -21.79 -8.20 6.25
C VAL A 66 -20.80 -8.03 5.10
N TYR A 67 -19.64 -8.71 5.14
CA TYR A 67 -18.66 -8.64 4.07
C TYR A 67 -19.20 -9.13 2.73
N GLU A 68 -19.96 -10.23 2.71
CA GLU A 68 -20.55 -10.74 1.47
C GLU A 68 -21.56 -9.74 0.88
N LYS A 69 -22.34 -9.02 1.70
CA LYS A 69 -23.19 -7.92 1.23
C LYS A 69 -22.38 -6.77 0.65
N ILE A 70 -21.28 -6.39 1.30
CA ILE A 70 -20.36 -5.37 0.78
C ILE A 70 -19.80 -5.78 -0.59
N ARG A 71 -19.49 -7.06 -0.81
CA ARG A 71 -19.03 -7.55 -2.12
C ARG A 71 -20.08 -7.38 -3.21
N GLN A 72 -21.34 -7.68 -2.91
CA GLN A 72 -22.45 -7.51 -3.83
C GLN A 72 -22.67 -6.03 -4.17
N ILE A 73 -22.71 -5.16 -3.15
CA ILE A 73 -22.84 -3.71 -3.31
C ILE A 73 -21.64 -3.11 -4.06
N GLY A 74 -20.44 -3.65 -3.85
CA GLY A 74 -19.22 -3.16 -4.50
C GLY A 74 -19.32 -3.21 -6.02
N ILE A 75 -19.99 -4.21 -6.58
CA ILE A 75 -20.28 -4.31 -8.01
C ILE A 75 -21.29 -3.22 -8.43
N GLU A 76 -22.37 -3.05 -7.67
CA GLU A 76 -23.45 -2.10 -7.98
C GLU A 76 -23.02 -0.63 -7.86
N LYS A 77 -22.11 -0.34 -6.92
CA LYS A 77 -21.68 1.02 -6.55
C LYS A 77 -20.25 1.35 -6.99
N ASN A 78 -19.60 0.46 -7.73
CA ASN A 78 -18.21 0.59 -8.17
C ASN A 78 -17.25 0.89 -6.99
N ILE A 79 -17.30 0.03 -5.97
CA ILE A 79 -16.46 0.12 -4.77
C ILE A 79 -15.44 -1.01 -4.81
N ASP A 80 -14.17 -0.63 -4.87
CA ASP A 80 -13.07 -1.61 -4.90
C ASP A 80 -12.47 -1.88 -3.52
N ILE A 81 -12.56 -0.91 -2.62
CA ILE A 81 -11.87 -0.90 -1.32
C ILE A 81 -12.87 -0.80 -0.17
N LEU A 82 -12.75 -1.74 0.77
CA LEU A 82 -13.31 -1.65 2.11
C LEU A 82 -12.19 -1.26 3.07
N TRP A 83 -12.38 -0.17 3.80
CA TRP A 83 -11.44 0.23 4.83
C TRP A 83 -11.76 -0.47 6.14
N VAL A 84 -10.76 -1.16 6.69
CA VAL A 84 -10.81 -1.84 7.98
C VAL A 84 -10.00 -1.00 8.95
N THR A 85 -10.62 -0.50 10.01
CA THR A 85 -9.97 0.36 11.00
C THR A 85 -9.23 -0.51 12.04
N ASN A 86 -7.98 -0.15 12.34
CA ASN A 86 -7.11 -0.87 13.29
C ASN A 86 -6.97 -2.40 13.12
N PRO A 87 -6.82 -2.95 11.89
CA PRO A 87 -6.45 -4.34 11.70
C PRO A 87 -5.00 -4.49 12.16
N GLN A 88 -4.83 -4.97 13.38
CA GLN A 88 -3.53 -5.14 14.01
C GLN A 88 -3.22 -6.62 14.08
N PHE A 89 -2.12 -7.02 13.47
CA PHE A 89 -1.64 -8.40 13.47
C PHE A 89 -0.18 -8.42 13.90
N SER A 90 0.19 -9.47 14.64
CA SER A 90 1.58 -9.78 14.94
C SER A 90 2.00 -11.03 14.17
N GLY A 91 3.27 -11.07 13.77
CA GLY A 91 3.82 -12.19 13.00
C GLY A 91 3.45 -12.11 11.52
N ILE A 92 4.37 -12.54 10.67
CA ILE A 92 4.23 -12.45 9.22
C ILE A 92 3.35 -13.57 8.64
N GLU A 93 3.22 -14.68 9.36
CA GLU A 93 2.49 -15.89 9.02
C GLU A 93 1.06 -15.58 8.60
N VAL A 94 0.50 -14.54 9.21
CA VAL A 94 -0.83 -14.01 8.95
C VAL A 94 -0.99 -13.52 7.48
N LEU A 95 0.10 -13.09 6.82
CA LEU A 95 0.10 -12.60 5.44
C LEU A 95 0.26 -13.71 4.39
N LYS A 96 0.53 -14.96 4.81
CA LYS A 96 0.79 -16.07 3.89
C LYS A 96 -0.39 -16.29 2.95
N GLY A 97 -0.17 -16.11 1.65
CA GLY A 97 -1.20 -16.23 0.62
C GLY A 97 -2.25 -15.11 0.61
N LYS A 98 -2.13 -14.11 1.47
CA LYS A 98 -3.11 -13.04 1.68
C LYS A 98 -2.57 -11.63 1.39
N LEU A 99 -1.30 -11.50 1.01
CA LEU A 99 -0.70 -10.19 0.74
C LEU A 99 -1.45 -9.43 -0.35
N GLY A 100 -1.87 -10.11 -1.43
CA GLY A 100 -2.71 -9.54 -2.49
C GLY A 100 -4.18 -9.31 -2.12
N TYR A 101 -4.59 -9.52 -0.86
CA TYR A 101 -5.96 -9.22 -0.43
C TYR A 101 -6.16 -7.74 -0.10
N TYR A 102 -5.05 -7.01 0.07
CA TYR A 102 -5.03 -5.64 0.55
C TYR A 102 -4.28 -4.76 -0.44
N SER A 103 -4.74 -3.52 -0.63
CA SER A 103 -4.01 -2.53 -1.41
C SER A 103 -2.93 -1.84 -0.60
N ASP A 104 -3.06 -1.79 0.74
CA ASP A 104 -2.08 -1.16 1.62
C ASP A 104 -1.65 -2.12 2.72
N LEU A 105 -0.34 -2.26 2.91
CA LEU A 105 0.28 -3.05 3.97
C LEU A 105 1.37 -2.23 4.67
N ARG A 106 1.24 -2.04 5.98
CA ARG A 106 2.22 -1.37 6.83
C ARG A 106 2.92 -2.37 7.74
N LEU A 107 4.25 -2.30 7.77
CA LEU A 107 5.11 -3.01 8.72
C LEU A 107 5.72 -1.99 9.69
N SER A 108 5.75 -2.28 10.98
CA SER A 108 6.27 -1.39 12.01
C SER A 108 6.88 -2.15 13.19
N SER A 109 7.87 -1.52 13.84
CA SER A 109 8.47 -1.99 15.09
C SER A 109 7.54 -1.88 16.30
N GLN A 110 6.53 -1.01 16.23
CA GLN A 110 5.60 -0.71 17.32
C GLN A 110 4.22 -0.28 16.82
N TRP A 111 3.20 -0.38 17.68
CA TRP A 111 1.81 -0.09 17.32
C TRP A 111 1.53 1.39 17.05
N VAL A 112 2.31 2.30 17.65
CA VAL A 112 2.30 3.74 17.36
C VAL A 112 3.57 4.04 16.56
N PRO A 113 3.55 3.90 15.22
CA PRO A 113 4.76 3.86 14.43
C PRO A 113 5.40 5.25 14.30
N SER A 114 6.58 5.43 14.91
CA SER A 114 7.57 6.41 14.43
C SER A 114 8.46 5.84 13.32
N ASP A 115 8.46 4.51 13.17
CA ASP A 115 9.28 3.77 12.21
C ASP A 115 8.45 2.65 11.58
N TYR A 116 8.09 2.84 10.31
CA TYR A 116 7.27 1.96 9.51
C TYR A 116 7.71 1.93 8.05
N ILE A 117 7.26 0.90 7.35
CA ILE A 117 7.32 0.81 5.90
C ILE A 117 5.93 0.53 5.38
N LEU A 118 5.46 1.35 4.45
CA LEU A 118 4.17 1.17 3.78
C LEU A 118 4.43 0.60 2.38
N PHE A 119 3.75 -0.50 2.06
CA PHE A 119 3.67 -1.07 0.74
C PHE A 119 2.29 -0.78 0.17
N GLN A 120 2.24 -0.17 -1.01
CA GLN A 120 1.04 -0.14 -1.84
C GLN A 120 1.10 -1.28 -2.84
N ILE A 121 0.00 -2.00 -2.98
CA ILE A 121 -0.17 -3.20 -3.77
C ILE A 121 -1.31 -2.95 -4.75
N GLU A 122 -1.04 -3.15 -6.03
CA GLU A 122 -2.02 -2.99 -7.10
C GLU A 122 -1.78 -4.06 -8.15
N ASN A 123 -2.86 -4.65 -8.68
CA ASN A 123 -2.78 -5.71 -9.69
C ASN A 123 -1.83 -6.87 -9.27
N ASP A 124 -1.92 -7.27 -8.00
CA ASP A 124 -1.10 -8.32 -7.37
C ASP A 124 0.43 -8.07 -7.45
N ARG A 125 0.86 -6.80 -7.49
CA ARG A 125 2.27 -6.38 -7.48
C ARG A 125 2.50 -5.18 -6.55
N ILE A 126 3.74 -5.00 -6.10
CA ILE A 126 4.14 -3.80 -5.34
C ILE A 126 4.11 -2.59 -6.26
N LYS A 127 3.18 -1.66 -6.03
CA LYS A 127 3.05 -0.39 -6.76
C LYS A 127 4.02 0.65 -6.25
N ALA A 128 4.09 0.81 -4.93
CA ALA A 128 4.92 1.80 -4.28
C ALA A 128 5.36 1.33 -2.89
N ILE A 129 6.46 1.90 -2.40
CA ILE A 129 7.00 1.65 -1.08
C ILE A 129 7.30 3.02 -0.47
N TYR A 130 6.86 3.27 0.77
CA TYR A 130 7.11 4.53 1.46
C TYR A 130 7.78 4.28 2.81
N ASN A 131 8.64 5.20 3.19
CA ASN A 131 9.27 5.25 4.51
C ASN A 131 8.47 6.16 5.47
N PRO A 132 8.91 6.33 6.74
CA PRO A 132 8.18 7.14 7.71
C PRO A 132 8.00 8.60 7.33
N GLU A 133 8.96 9.16 6.59
CA GLU A 133 8.93 10.54 6.09
C GLU A 133 8.01 10.73 4.86
N GLY A 134 7.29 9.69 4.43
CA GLY A 134 6.44 9.73 3.25
C GLY A 134 7.22 9.72 1.93
N ARG A 135 8.54 9.50 1.96
CA ARG A 135 9.36 9.41 0.77
C ARG A 135 9.16 8.06 0.09
N GLN A 136 8.83 8.10 -1.20
CA GLN A 136 8.76 6.89 -2.01
C GLN A 136 10.17 6.29 -2.20
N LEU A 137 10.27 4.98 -2.01
CA LEU A 137 11.48 4.19 -2.19
C LEU A 137 11.32 3.28 -3.42
N PRO A 138 12.38 3.10 -4.24
CA PRO A 138 12.35 2.11 -5.32
C PRO A 138 12.38 0.66 -4.77
N LYS A 139 12.87 0.48 -3.54
CA LYS A 139 13.06 -0.82 -2.89
C LYS A 139 13.22 -0.68 -1.36
N TRP A 140 12.93 -1.75 -0.64
CA TRP A 140 13.20 -1.87 0.80
C TRP A 140 13.76 -3.26 1.16
N PRO A 141 14.73 -3.37 2.08
CA PRO A 141 15.45 -2.28 2.76
C PRO A 141 16.31 -1.41 1.83
N ALA A 142 16.53 -0.15 2.24
CA ALA A 142 17.45 0.75 1.55
C ALA A 142 18.91 0.29 1.70
N GLY A 143 19.72 0.48 0.64
CA GLY A 143 21.15 0.16 0.63
C GLY A 143 21.54 -0.96 -0.35
N ARG A 144 22.51 -1.79 0.06
CA ARG A 144 23.04 -2.91 -0.74
C ARG A 144 21.89 -3.85 -1.13
N GLN A 145 21.86 -4.27 -2.39
CA GLN A 145 20.88 -5.24 -2.86
C GLN A 145 21.12 -6.58 -2.18
N TYR A 146 20.11 -7.03 -1.43
CA TYR A 146 20.06 -8.37 -0.87
C TYR A 146 19.19 -9.24 -1.78
N ARG A 147 19.38 -10.56 -1.72
CA ARG A 147 18.52 -11.53 -2.43
C ARG A 147 17.03 -11.37 -2.06
N TYR A 148 16.75 -10.87 -0.86
CA TYR A 148 15.43 -10.66 -0.27
C TYR A 148 15.01 -9.19 -0.25
N THR A 149 15.65 -8.32 -1.04
CA THR A 149 15.17 -6.95 -1.23
C THR A 149 13.83 -6.96 -1.96
N ILE A 150 12.85 -6.25 -1.41
CA ILE A 150 11.54 -6.02 -2.00
C ILE A 150 11.64 -4.79 -2.90
N ASN A 151 11.32 -4.93 -4.18
CA ASN A 151 11.35 -3.86 -5.16
C ASN A 151 9.93 -3.48 -5.57
N VAL A 152 9.76 -2.23 -6.03
CA VAL A 152 8.59 -1.86 -6.82
C VAL A 152 8.50 -2.78 -8.04
N GLY A 153 7.31 -3.29 -8.31
CA GLY A 153 7.01 -4.29 -9.33
C GLY A 153 7.17 -5.75 -8.90
N ASP A 154 7.66 -6.05 -7.70
CA ASP A 154 7.67 -7.44 -7.24
C ASP A 154 6.23 -8.00 -7.20
N PRO A 155 6.00 -9.25 -7.66
CA PRO A 155 4.72 -9.93 -7.47
C PRO A 155 4.42 -10.11 -5.98
N ALA A 156 3.20 -9.80 -5.55
CA ALA A 156 2.77 -9.93 -4.16
C ALA A 156 2.99 -11.35 -3.60
N SER A 157 2.88 -12.38 -4.45
CA SER A 157 3.14 -13.78 -4.10
C SER A 157 4.59 -14.07 -3.72
N GLN A 158 5.56 -13.30 -4.23
CA GLN A 158 6.99 -13.47 -3.91
C GLN A 158 7.43 -12.63 -2.70
N VAL A 159 6.73 -11.53 -2.45
CA VAL A 159 7.05 -10.58 -1.37
C VAL A 159 7.01 -11.26 0.01
N TYR A 160 6.06 -12.18 0.24
CA TYR A 160 5.97 -12.91 1.50
C TYR A 160 7.27 -13.63 1.87
N ASN A 161 7.89 -14.35 0.93
CA ASN A 161 9.14 -15.07 1.18
C ASN A 161 10.30 -14.10 1.47
N LYS A 162 10.34 -12.96 0.77
CA LYS A 162 11.35 -11.91 1.03
C LYS A 162 11.20 -11.32 2.43
N MET A 163 9.96 -11.07 2.84
CA MET A 163 9.65 -10.58 4.18
C MET A 163 10.00 -11.60 5.28
N LEU A 164 9.79 -12.90 5.05
CA LEU A 164 10.22 -13.97 5.96
C LEU A 164 11.74 -13.95 6.17
N GLU A 165 12.51 -13.84 5.09
CA GLU A 165 13.97 -13.73 5.15
C GLU A 165 14.39 -12.48 5.93
N LEU A 166 13.75 -11.33 5.69
CA LEU A 166 14.00 -10.09 6.43
C LEU A 166 13.69 -10.23 7.92
N GLN A 167 12.57 -10.86 8.29
CA GLN A 167 12.20 -11.10 9.68
C GLN A 167 13.25 -11.91 10.45
N SER A 168 13.94 -12.84 9.78
CA SER A 168 15.01 -13.65 10.39
C SER A 168 16.27 -12.83 10.73
N MET A 169 16.42 -11.64 10.14
CA MET A 169 17.57 -10.78 10.38
C MET A 169 17.34 -9.90 11.61
N LYS A 170 18.31 -9.90 12.54
CA LYS A 170 18.27 -9.07 13.76
C LYS A 170 17.92 -7.59 13.49
N LYS A 171 18.39 -7.02 12.37
CA LYS A 171 18.15 -5.63 12.00
C LYS A 171 16.70 -5.32 11.61
N TYR A 172 15.96 -6.28 11.03
CA TYR A 172 14.64 -6.04 10.45
C TYR A 172 13.50 -6.80 11.15
N LYS A 173 13.84 -7.79 11.97
CA LYS A 173 12.92 -8.56 12.82
C LYS A 173 11.79 -7.72 13.40
N ASP A 174 12.14 -6.58 14.01
CA ASP A 174 11.18 -5.84 14.80
C ASP A 174 10.06 -5.21 13.95
N TYR A 175 10.30 -4.89 12.67
CA TYR A 175 9.26 -4.38 11.74
C TYR A 175 8.05 -5.32 11.57
N PHE A 176 8.18 -6.59 11.97
CA PHE A 176 7.11 -7.58 11.87
C PHE A 176 6.34 -7.77 13.19
N THR A 177 6.57 -6.88 14.16
CA THR A 177 5.86 -6.86 15.44
C THR A 177 4.46 -6.28 15.31
N ALA A 178 4.33 -5.21 14.52
CA ALA A 178 3.07 -4.52 14.27
C ALA A 178 2.80 -4.45 12.76
N ILE A 179 1.88 -5.29 12.28
CA ILE A 179 1.45 -5.32 10.88
C ILE A 179 0.04 -4.75 10.79
N SER A 180 -0.19 -3.88 9.82
CA SER A 180 -1.52 -3.33 9.54
C SER A 180 -1.87 -3.37 8.07
N ALA A 181 -3.09 -3.78 7.75
CA ALA A 181 -3.58 -3.89 6.38
C ALA A 181 -4.99 -3.27 6.27
N PHE A 182 -5.04 -1.97 6.00
CA PHE A 182 -6.24 -1.15 6.17
C PHE A 182 -7.21 -1.20 5.00
N ALA A 183 -6.70 -1.33 3.78
CA ALA A 183 -7.50 -1.22 2.56
C ALA A 183 -7.72 -2.62 1.96
N LYS A 184 -8.85 -3.26 2.32
CA LYS A 184 -9.23 -4.59 1.84
C LYS A 184 -9.83 -4.48 0.44
N LEU A 185 -9.29 -5.24 -0.52
CA LEU A 185 -9.89 -5.39 -1.84
C LEU A 185 -11.18 -6.23 -1.72
N ILE A 186 -12.30 -5.66 -2.15
CA ILE A 186 -13.63 -6.28 -2.08
C ILE A 186 -13.75 -7.45 -3.08
N SER A 187 -12.99 -7.42 -4.17
CA SER A 187 -12.92 -8.52 -5.13
C SER A 187 -12.29 -9.81 -4.58
N LYS A 188 -11.53 -9.71 -3.48
CA LYS A 188 -10.82 -10.85 -2.88
C LYS A 188 -11.67 -11.49 -1.76
N PRO A 189 -11.47 -12.77 -1.40
CA PRO A 189 -12.24 -13.44 -0.35
C PRO A 189 -12.19 -12.73 1.02
N TYR A 190 -13.15 -13.07 1.88
CA TYR A 190 -13.17 -12.63 3.28
C TYR A 190 -11.90 -13.07 4.01
N ASP A 191 -11.38 -12.19 4.86
CA ASP A 191 -10.29 -12.53 5.77
C ASP A 191 -10.83 -12.54 7.20
N SER A 192 -10.89 -13.72 7.82
CA SER A 192 -11.43 -13.89 9.17
C SER A 192 -10.79 -12.97 10.21
N ARG A 193 -9.56 -12.52 9.99
CA ARG A 193 -8.88 -11.58 10.89
C ARG A 193 -9.49 -10.18 10.90
N MET A 194 -10.26 -9.83 9.88
CA MET A 194 -11.02 -8.57 9.85
C MET A 194 -12.06 -8.50 10.98
N SER A 195 -12.48 -9.64 11.55
CA SER A 195 -13.39 -9.66 12.71
C SER A 195 -12.80 -9.06 13.98
N ALA A 196 -11.47 -8.93 14.05
CA ALA A 196 -10.79 -8.24 15.14
C ALA A 196 -11.02 -6.72 15.13
N SER A 197 -11.47 -6.17 14.00
CA SER A 197 -11.80 -4.75 13.89
C SER A 197 -13.24 -4.48 14.33
N SER A 198 -13.39 -3.47 15.19
CA SER A 198 -14.69 -2.95 15.61
C SER A 198 -15.32 -1.99 14.62
N GLU A 199 -14.61 -1.58 13.57
CA GLU A 199 -15.06 -0.54 12.66
C GLU A 199 -14.54 -0.77 11.24
N TRP A 200 -15.47 -0.84 10.29
CA TRP A 200 -15.15 -0.78 8.86
C TRP A 200 -15.82 0.44 8.24
N TYR A 201 -15.31 0.93 7.11
CA TYR A 201 -16.05 1.92 6.32
C TYR A 201 -15.80 1.76 4.82
N LEU A 202 -16.81 2.15 4.05
CA LEU A 202 -16.74 2.25 2.60
C LEU A 202 -17.16 3.65 2.16
N ASN A 203 -16.55 4.13 1.09
CA ASN A 203 -16.93 5.37 0.44
C ASN A 203 -17.38 5.05 -0.99
N TYR A 204 -18.45 5.70 -1.45
CA TYR A 204 -18.86 5.64 -2.85
C TYR A 204 -19.47 6.96 -3.29
N ARG A 205 -19.37 7.25 -4.59
CA ARG A 205 -20.01 8.42 -5.18
C ARG A 205 -21.48 8.12 -5.45
N GLN A 206 -22.34 9.09 -5.21
CA GLN A 206 -23.74 9.02 -5.62
C GLN A 206 -23.86 9.12 -7.15
N PRO A 207 -24.99 8.68 -7.75
CA PRO A 207 -25.14 8.69 -9.21
C PRO A 207 -24.90 10.05 -9.87
N ASP A 208 -25.20 11.16 -9.17
CA ASP A 208 -24.97 12.52 -9.65
C ASP A 208 -23.49 12.98 -9.58
N GLN A 209 -22.62 12.15 -8.99
CA GLN A 209 -21.18 12.35 -8.77
C GLN A 209 -20.82 13.57 -7.90
N LYS A 210 -21.79 14.34 -7.44
CA LYS A 210 -21.58 15.56 -6.65
C LYS A 210 -21.32 15.26 -5.19
N ASN A 211 -21.77 14.10 -4.72
CA ASN A 211 -21.70 13.73 -3.32
C ASN A 211 -20.96 12.40 -3.13
N ILE A 212 -20.21 12.32 -2.05
CA ILE A 212 -19.61 11.09 -1.53
C ILE A 212 -20.44 10.64 -0.34
N THR A 213 -20.85 9.37 -0.33
CA THR A 213 -21.46 8.73 0.83
C THR A 213 -20.42 7.83 1.50
N ARG A 214 -20.21 8.03 2.79
CA ARG A 214 -19.46 7.14 3.67
C ARG A 214 -20.44 6.37 4.54
N ASN A 215 -20.33 5.05 4.52
CA ASN A 215 -21.00 4.19 5.49
C ASN A 215 -19.94 3.62 6.44
N THR A 216 -20.02 3.97 7.72
CA THR A 216 -19.19 3.40 8.79
C THR A 216 -19.99 2.34 9.51
N LEU A 217 -19.45 1.13 9.57
CA LEU A 217 -20.05 -0.08 10.13
C LEU A 217 -19.37 -0.37 11.47
N LEU A 218 -20.14 -0.34 12.55
CA LEU A 218 -19.63 -0.55 13.91
C LEU A 218 -20.06 -1.90 14.44
N PHE A 219 -19.06 -2.70 14.79
CA PHE A 219 -19.22 -4.04 15.31
C PHE A 219 -18.97 -4.07 16.81
N LYS A 220 -19.78 -4.84 17.54
CA LYS A 220 -19.58 -5.18 18.95
C LYS A 220 -19.84 -6.66 19.13
N GLU A 221 -18.93 -7.35 19.81
CA GLU A 221 -19.03 -8.79 20.08
C GLU A 221 -19.25 -9.62 18.79
N GLY A 222 -18.55 -9.23 17.71
CA GLY A 222 -18.59 -9.96 16.44
C GLY A 222 -19.80 -9.70 15.55
N VAL A 223 -20.71 -8.79 15.94
CA VAL A 223 -21.92 -8.47 15.16
C VAL A 223 -22.07 -6.97 14.93
N LEU A 224 -22.67 -6.62 13.79
CA LEU A 224 -22.98 -5.25 13.40
C LEU A 224 -24.05 -4.67 14.33
N LYS A 225 -23.73 -3.57 15.01
CA LYS A 225 -24.64 -2.89 15.95
C LYS A 225 -25.14 -1.55 15.44
N GLU A 226 -24.33 -0.87 14.64
CA GLU A 226 -24.63 0.48 14.21
C GLU A 226 -24.05 0.73 12.81
N ILE A 227 -24.80 1.44 11.98
CA ILE A 227 -24.33 1.95 10.70
C ILE A 227 -24.47 3.47 10.72
N ARG A 228 -23.37 4.19 10.55
CA ARG A 228 -23.37 5.65 10.41
C ARG A 228 -23.21 6.00 8.95
N THR A 229 -24.14 6.80 8.45
CA THR A 229 -24.07 7.33 7.08
C THR A 229 -23.67 8.79 7.16
N LEU A 230 -22.68 9.18 6.36
CA LEU A 230 -22.28 10.56 6.16
C LEU A 230 -22.32 10.86 4.66
N VAL A 231 -23.01 11.92 4.26
CA VAL A 231 -23.02 12.43 2.89
C VAL A 231 -22.28 13.75 2.88
N GLN A 232 -21.26 13.87 2.03
CA GLN A 232 -20.45 15.06 1.88
C GLN A 232 -20.44 15.49 0.42
N ALA A 233 -20.34 16.79 0.18
CA ALA A 233 -19.99 17.30 -1.15
C ALA A 233 -18.62 16.73 -1.55
N ALA A 234 -18.50 16.28 -2.79
CA ALA A 234 -17.19 15.94 -3.35
C ALA A 234 -16.30 17.21 -3.36
N PRO A 235 -15.00 17.08 -3.07
CA PRO A 235 -14.06 18.18 -3.22
C PRO A 235 -13.95 18.64 -4.68
#